data_AF-A0A832A8P0-F1
#
_entry.id   AF-A0A832A8P0-F1
#
_cell.length_a   1.000
_cell.length_b   1.000
_cell.length_c   1.000
_cell.angle_alpha   90.00
_cell.angle_beta   90.00
_cell.angle_gamma   90.00
#
_symmetry.space_group_name_H-M   'P 1'
#
loop_
_entity.id
_entity.type
_entity.pdbx_description
1 polymer ?
#
loop_
_entity_poly.entity_id
_entity_poly.type
_entity_poly.pdbx_seq_one_letter_code
_entity_poly.pdbx_strand_id
1 'polypeptide(L)'
;MSIQSPVNKAISLTALLLLAGGAVFISRTASGVQGWLYLTGGALGLVLFHASFGFTASWREFVLEKRGRGIRAQMLMLAVASLIFLPVLDSGAFFGRPVIGAVAPLGWSVLVGAAVFGFGMQLGGACASGTLYTVGGGSARMLITLVFFMGGSLIGSAQLPWWLARPSLGAISLSDLFGLPGALALQLGLLAAIALYSIAAERRRHDQVLSMFGTHLSSMPLPERL
;
A
#
# COMPACT_ATOMS: atom_id res chain seq x y z
N MET A 1 24.18 8.79 19.68
CA MET A 1 24.73 7.44 19.89
C MET A 1 23.91 6.46 19.05
N SER A 2 24.34 6.20 17.82
CA SER A 2 23.61 5.34 16.87
C SER A 2 23.78 3.88 17.26
N ILE A 3 22.76 3.30 17.88
CA ILE A 3 22.70 1.84 18.07
C ILE A 3 22.32 1.23 16.72
N GLN A 4 23.31 1.09 15.82
CA GLN A 4 23.21 0.12 14.75
C GLN A 4 23.50 -1.24 15.40
N SER A 5 22.45 -1.95 15.81
CA SER A 5 22.59 -3.37 16.13
C SER A 5 23.28 -4.04 14.94
N PRO A 6 24.39 -4.76 15.12
CA PRO A 6 25.06 -5.43 14.01
C PRO A 6 24.02 -6.33 13.33
N VAL A 7 23.87 -6.18 12.01
CA VAL A 7 22.99 -7.04 11.21
C VAL A 7 23.35 -8.48 11.57
N ASN A 8 22.40 -9.19 12.19
CA ASN A 8 22.65 -10.58 12.56
C ASN A 8 22.70 -11.38 11.25
N LYS A 9 23.94 -11.62 10.79
CA LYS A 9 24.23 -12.29 9.53
C LYS A 9 23.56 -13.66 9.48
N ALA A 10 23.49 -14.36 10.61
CA ALA A 10 22.82 -15.66 10.69
C ALA A 10 21.31 -15.53 10.43
N ILE A 11 20.62 -14.58 11.07
CA ILE A 11 19.17 -14.37 10.85
C ILE A 11 18.90 -13.95 9.40
N SER A 12 19.73 -13.05 8.86
CA SER A 12 19.57 -12.56 7.48
C SER A 12 19.82 -13.66 6.45
N LEU A 13 20.83 -14.51 6.66
CA LEU A 13 21.11 -15.67 5.82
C LEU A 13 20.00 -16.71 5.92
N THR A 14 19.50 -17.00 7.11
CA THR A 14 18.37 -17.93 7.29
C THR A 14 17.12 -17.42 6.58
N ALA A 15 16.81 -16.13 6.68
CA ALA A 15 15.68 -15.52 5.98
C ALA A 15 15.83 -15.62 4.46
N LEU A 16 17.03 -15.32 3.92
CA LEU A 16 17.33 -15.46 2.49
C LEU A 16 17.23 -16.92 2.01
N LEU A 17 17.74 -17.86 2.81
CA LEU A 17 17.65 -19.29 2.50
C LEU A 17 16.22 -19.80 2.53
N LEU A 18 15.40 -19.35 3.49
CA LEU A 18 13.97 -19.67 3.52
C LEU A 18 13.23 -19.07 2.33
N LEU A 19 13.56 -17.83 1.93
CA LEU A 19 12.96 -17.19 0.77
C LEU A 19 13.33 -17.92 -0.53
N ALA A 20 14.61 -18.23 -0.74
CA ALA A 20 15.07 -18.93 -1.93
C ALA A 20 14.58 -20.39 -1.95
N GLY A 21 14.70 -21.09 -0.83
CA GLY A 21 14.25 -22.47 -0.66
C GLY A 21 12.73 -22.60 -0.83
N GLY A 22 11.95 -21.69 -0.23
CA GLY A 22 10.51 -21.60 -0.41
C GLY A 22 10.11 -21.34 -1.86
N ALA A 23 10.81 -20.42 -2.55
CA ALA A 23 10.57 -20.16 -3.97
C ALA A 23 10.83 -21.41 -4.83
N VAL A 24 11.93 -22.13 -4.60
CA VAL A 24 12.23 -23.38 -5.32
C VAL A 24 11.20 -24.47 -5.01
N PHE A 25 10.83 -24.62 -3.74
CA PHE A 25 9.84 -25.60 -3.30
C PHE A 25 8.47 -25.35 -3.96
N ILE A 26 7.95 -24.12 -3.89
CA ILE A 26 6.68 -23.72 -4.49
C ILE A 26 6.74 -23.84 -6.02
N SER A 27 7.87 -23.49 -6.63
CA SER A 27 8.05 -23.62 -8.09
C SER A 27 7.93 -25.07 -8.57
N ARG A 28 8.39 -26.02 -7.75
CA ARG A 28 8.37 -27.45 -8.06
C ARG A 28 7.03 -28.12 -7.74
N THR A 29 6.33 -27.67 -6.69
CA THR A 29 5.10 -28.33 -6.22
C THR A 29 3.83 -27.74 -6.81
N ALA A 30 3.82 -26.43 -7.09
CA ALA A 30 2.62 -25.72 -7.55
C ALA A 30 2.80 -25.18 -8.97
N SER A 31 3.65 -24.18 -9.15
CA SER A 31 4.04 -23.67 -10.47
C SER A 31 5.18 -22.67 -10.36
N GLY A 32 5.98 -22.53 -11.43
CA GLY A 32 7.00 -21.48 -11.50
C GLY A 32 6.44 -20.06 -11.33
N VAL A 33 5.18 -19.83 -11.72
CA VAL A 33 4.50 -18.53 -11.51
C VAL A 33 4.29 -18.24 -10.03
N GLN A 34 3.85 -19.22 -9.24
CA GLN A 34 3.69 -19.07 -7.78
C GLN A 34 5.03 -18.87 -7.07
N GLY A 35 6.11 -19.48 -7.56
CA GLY A 35 7.47 -19.18 -7.08
C GLY A 35 7.87 -17.72 -7.28
N TRP A 36 7.62 -17.17 -8.47
CA TRP A 36 7.86 -15.75 -8.76
C TRP A 36 6.98 -14.80 -7.92
N LEU A 37 5.71 -15.15 -7.72
CA LEU A 37 4.80 -14.39 -6.86
C LEU A 37 5.27 -14.39 -5.41
N TYR A 38 5.78 -15.51 -4.91
CA TYR A 38 6.36 -15.62 -3.58
C TYR A 38 7.58 -14.71 -3.40
N LEU A 39 8.52 -14.72 -4.36
CA LEU A 39 9.68 -13.82 -4.35
C LEU A 39 9.27 -12.34 -4.41
N THR A 40 8.28 -12.03 -5.25
CA THR A 40 7.74 -10.67 -5.38
C THR A 40 7.11 -10.20 -4.07
N GLY A 41 6.34 -11.07 -3.40
CA GLY A 41 5.78 -10.79 -2.08
C GLY A 41 6.85 -10.53 -1.02
N GLY A 42 7.94 -11.31 -1.03
CA GLY A 42 9.09 -11.10 -0.15
C GLY A 42 9.80 -9.77 -0.41
N ALA A 43 10.06 -9.45 -1.67
CA ALA A 43 10.67 -8.18 -2.07
C ALA A 43 9.78 -6.98 -1.66
N LEU A 44 8.46 -7.08 -1.90
CA LEU A 44 7.49 -6.07 -1.49
C LEU A 44 7.48 -5.89 0.03
N GLY A 45 7.52 -6.99 0.80
CA GLY A 45 7.58 -6.96 2.26
C GLY A 45 8.84 -6.24 2.77
N LEU A 46 9.99 -6.51 2.15
CA LEU A 46 11.27 -5.85 2.50
C LEU A 46 11.21 -4.34 2.23
N VAL A 47 10.65 -3.94 1.08
CA VAL A 47 10.44 -2.52 0.73
C VAL A 47 9.49 -1.86 1.73
N LEU A 48 8.36 -2.49 2.06
CA LEU A 48 7.38 -1.95 3.01
C LEU A 48 7.97 -1.79 4.42
N PHE A 49 8.75 -2.78 4.87
CA PHE A 49 9.44 -2.74 6.17
C PHE A 49 10.45 -1.60 6.22
N HIS A 50 11.30 -1.47 5.20
CA HIS A 50 12.32 -0.42 5.18
C HIS A 50 11.72 0.98 5.03
N ALA A 51 10.65 1.11 4.23
CA ALA A 51 9.95 2.37 4.05
C ALA A 51 9.05 2.74 5.23
N SER A 52 8.80 1.83 6.19
CA SER A 52 7.83 2.00 7.29
C SER A 52 6.50 2.58 6.80
N PHE A 53 6.03 2.05 5.67
CA PHE A 53 5.04 2.70 4.82
C PHE A 53 3.60 2.33 5.22
N GLY A 54 2.85 3.30 5.75
CA GLY A 54 1.46 3.13 6.15
C GLY A 54 0.54 4.23 5.62
N PHE A 55 -0.46 3.85 4.80
CA PHE A 55 -1.48 4.77 4.30
C PHE A 55 -2.18 5.54 5.42
N THR A 56 -2.83 4.84 6.34
CA THR A 56 -3.58 5.44 7.47
C THR A 56 -2.71 6.37 8.32
N ALA A 57 -1.48 5.97 8.62
CA ALA A 57 -0.59 6.73 9.49
C ALA A 57 -0.24 8.10 8.88
N SER A 58 0.15 8.12 7.60
CA SER A 58 0.49 9.38 6.92
C SER A 58 -0.72 10.31 6.76
N TRP A 59 -1.91 9.76 6.50
CA TRP A 59 -3.13 10.57 6.44
C TRP A 59 -3.50 11.13 7.81
N ARG A 60 -3.38 10.34 8.88
CA ARG A 60 -3.60 10.80 10.25
C ARG A 60 -2.62 11.90 10.66
N GLU A 61 -1.33 11.72 10.39
CA GLU A 61 -0.28 12.72 10.66
C GLU A 61 -0.58 14.03 9.90
N PHE A 62 -1.02 13.94 8.65
CA PHE A 62 -1.41 15.12 7.89
C PHE A 62 -2.68 15.81 8.43
N VAL A 63 -3.70 15.05 8.82
CA VAL A 63 -4.96 15.64 9.32
C VAL A 63 -4.72 16.34 10.66
N LEU A 64 -4.02 15.69 11.59
CA LEU A 64 -3.80 16.16 12.96
C LEU A 64 -2.66 17.18 13.04
N GLU A 65 -1.51 16.89 12.44
CA GLU A 65 -0.28 17.70 12.60
C GLU A 65 0.05 18.56 11.38
N LYS A 66 -0.70 18.39 10.27
CA LYS A 66 -0.45 19.10 9.00
C LYS A 66 0.91 18.79 8.38
N ARG A 67 1.51 17.65 8.73
CA ARG A 67 2.74 17.14 8.10
C ARG A 67 2.38 16.27 6.89
N GLY A 68 2.75 16.74 5.70
CA GLY A 68 2.34 16.12 4.43
C GLY A 68 3.33 15.12 3.83
N ARG A 69 4.49 14.89 4.47
CA ARG A 69 5.59 14.10 3.89
C ARG A 69 5.15 12.70 3.44
N GLY A 70 4.42 11.98 4.30
CA GLY A 70 3.95 10.63 3.98
C GLY A 70 2.90 10.60 2.86
N ILE A 71 2.00 11.60 2.81
CA ILE A 71 1.02 11.74 1.71
C ILE A 71 1.75 11.99 0.39
N ARG A 72 2.74 12.88 0.35
CA ARG A 72 3.54 13.13 -0.86
C ARG A 72 4.23 11.86 -1.36
N ALA A 73 4.76 11.05 -0.45
CA ALA A 73 5.38 9.78 -0.80
C ALA A 73 4.38 8.80 -1.42
N GLN A 74 3.16 8.73 -0.88
CA GLN A 74 2.08 7.92 -1.45
C GLN A 74 1.66 8.41 -2.82
N MET A 75 1.49 9.73 -3.01
CA MET A 75 1.11 10.29 -4.31
C MET A 75 2.18 10.00 -5.37
N LEU A 76 3.46 10.12 -5.03
CA LEU A 76 4.56 9.78 -5.95
C LEU A 76 4.56 8.29 -6.28
N MET A 77 4.42 7.42 -5.28
CA MET A 77 4.32 5.97 -5.49
C MET A 77 3.18 5.64 -6.46
N LEU A 78 1.99 6.18 -6.22
CA LEU A 78 0.82 5.96 -7.09
C LEU A 78 1.02 6.54 -8.50
N ALA A 79 1.69 7.68 -8.63
CA ALA A 79 1.99 8.29 -9.92
C ALA A 79 2.94 7.41 -10.75
N VAL A 80 4.03 6.95 -10.14
CA VAL A 80 4.98 6.03 -10.78
C VAL A 80 4.30 4.70 -11.13
N ALA A 81 3.50 4.15 -10.23
CA ALA A 81 2.72 2.95 -10.51
C ALA A 81 1.78 3.16 -11.70
N SER A 82 1.06 4.28 -11.75
CA SER A 82 0.13 4.60 -12.85
C SER A 82 0.86 4.73 -14.19
N LEU A 83 2.03 5.39 -14.22
CA LEU A 83 2.86 5.54 -15.41
C LEU A 83 3.39 4.21 -15.97
N ILE A 84 3.57 3.20 -15.12
CA ILE A 84 4.06 1.88 -15.53
C ILE A 84 2.89 0.96 -15.89
N PHE A 85 1.87 0.86 -15.04
CA PHE A 85 0.81 -0.14 -15.19
C PHE A 85 -0.23 0.25 -16.25
N LEU A 86 -0.60 1.53 -16.38
CA LEU A 86 -1.64 1.92 -17.33
C LEU A 86 -1.24 1.65 -18.80
N PRO A 87 -0.01 1.97 -19.26
CA PRO A 87 0.41 1.60 -20.62
C PRO A 87 0.48 0.10 -20.86
N VAL A 88 0.89 -0.68 -19.85
CA VAL A 88 0.95 -2.14 -19.92
C VAL A 88 -0.45 -2.76 -20.00
N LEU A 89 -1.44 -2.14 -19.35
CA LEU A 89 -2.84 -2.55 -19.44
C LEU A 89 -3.45 -2.20 -20.79
N ASP A 90 -3.12 -1.02 -21.33
CA ASP A 90 -3.58 -0.55 -22.65
C ASP A 90 -3.01 -1.41 -23.79
N SER A 91 -1.76 -1.88 -23.68
CA SER A 91 -1.16 -2.79 -24.67
C SER A 91 -1.83 -4.18 -24.71
N GLY A 92 -2.66 -4.53 -23.72
CA GLY A 92 -3.42 -5.78 -23.65
C GLY A 92 -2.58 -7.06 -23.44
N ALA A 93 -1.26 -6.96 -23.61
CA ALA A 93 -0.31 -8.05 -23.36
C ALA A 93 1.00 -7.53 -22.78
N PHE A 94 1.60 -8.34 -21.92
CA PHE A 94 2.93 -8.12 -21.35
C PHE A 94 3.73 -9.41 -21.42
N PHE A 95 4.90 -9.39 -22.09
CA PHE A 95 5.71 -10.58 -22.36
C PHE A 95 4.92 -11.75 -22.98
N GLY A 96 4.03 -11.45 -23.93
CA GLY A 96 3.22 -12.45 -24.63
C GLY A 96 2.09 -13.07 -23.78
N ARG A 97 1.84 -12.54 -22.57
CA ARG A 97 0.72 -12.95 -21.72
C ARG A 97 -0.36 -11.87 -21.72
N PRO A 98 -1.64 -12.24 -21.87
CA PRO A 98 -2.73 -11.27 -21.82
C PRO A 98 -2.80 -10.62 -20.44
N VAL A 99 -2.97 -9.30 -20.40
CA VAL A 99 -3.15 -8.54 -19.16
C VAL A 99 -4.49 -7.82 -19.26
N ILE A 100 -5.34 -8.00 -18.26
CA ILE A 100 -6.64 -7.34 -18.17
C ILE A 100 -6.71 -6.46 -16.93
N GLY A 101 -7.37 -5.32 -17.06
CA GLY A 101 -7.69 -4.47 -15.92
C GLY A 101 -8.76 -5.13 -15.05
N ALA A 102 -8.52 -5.18 -13.74
CA ALA A 102 -9.54 -5.57 -12.77
C ALA A 102 -10.46 -4.37 -12.48
N VAL A 103 -11.39 -4.08 -13.40
CA VAL A 103 -12.35 -2.98 -13.23
C VAL A 103 -13.56 -3.48 -12.45
N ALA A 104 -13.67 -3.03 -11.20
CA ALA A 104 -14.80 -3.36 -10.33
C ALA A 104 -15.94 -2.32 -10.47
N PRO A 105 -17.20 -2.74 -10.34
CA PRO A 105 -18.33 -1.83 -10.41
C PRO A 105 -18.34 -0.83 -9.24
N LEU A 106 -18.61 0.43 -9.55
CA LEU A 106 -18.79 1.48 -8.55
C LEU A 106 -20.21 1.38 -8.00
N GLY A 107 -20.37 0.81 -6.81
CA GLY A 107 -21.68 0.59 -6.22
C GLY A 107 -21.70 0.73 -4.71
N TRP A 108 -22.82 0.28 -4.12
CA TRP A 108 -23.03 0.31 -2.68
C TRP A 108 -21.96 -0.47 -1.90
N SER A 109 -21.44 -1.53 -2.52
CA SER A 109 -20.34 -2.36 -2.01
C SER A 109 -19.09 -1.54 -1.68
N VAL A 110 -18.66 -0.68 -2.60
CA VAL A 110 -17.46 0.17 -2.42
C VAL A 110 -17.72 1.23 -1.36
N LEU A 111 -18.90 1.85 -1.35
CA LEU A 111 -19.24 2.89 -0.38
C LEU A 111 -19.22 2.35 1.06
N VAL A 112 -19.96 1.28 1.31
CA VAL A 112 -20.04 0.66 2.64
C VAL A 112 -18.71 0.02 3.01
N GLY A 113 -18.06 -0.68 2.07
CA GLY A 113 -16.77 -1.32 2.27
C GLY A 113 -15.68 -0.30 2.65
N ALA A 114 -15.59 0.83 1.94
CA ALA A 114 -14.64 1.89 2.25
C ALA A 114 -14.89 2.53 3.62
N ALA A 115 -16.15 2.73 4.01
CA ALA A 115 -16.50 3.27 5.33
C ALA A 115 -16.10 2.29 6.45
N VAL A 116 -16.53 1.04 6.37
CA VAL A 116 -16.20 0.00 7.37
C VAL A 116 -14.70 -0.25 7.44
N PHE A 117 -14.02 -0.30 6.29
CA PHE A 117 -12.56 -0.43 6.24
C PHE A 117 -11.87 0.79 6.87
N GLY A 118 -12.35 2.01 6.61
CA GLY A 118 -11.88 3.23 7.25
C GLY A 118 -11.99 3.18 8.77
N PHE A 119 -13.16 2.83 9.30
CA PHE A 119 -13.36 2.65 10.74
C PHE A 119 -12.44 1.55 11.30
N GLY A 120 -12.33 0.42 10.59
CA GLY A 120 -11.45 -0.67 10.97
C GLY A 120 -9.98 -0.26 11.03
N MET A 121 -9.50 0.56 10.08
CA MET A 121 -8.13 1.09 10.10
C MET A 121 -7.87 1.97 11.32
N GLN A 122 -8.87 2.74 11.77
CA GLN A 122 -8.73 3.57 12.97
C GLN A 122 -8.68 2.73 14.24
N LEU A 123 -9.51 1.68 14.34
CA LEU A 123 -9.50 0.76 15.49
C LEU A 123 -8.24 -0.12 15.53
N GLY A 124 -7.83 -0.64 14.37
CA GLY A 124 -6.64 -1.49 14.23
C GLY A 124 -5.32 -0.71 14.26
N GLY A 125 -5.37 0.62 14.14
CA GLY A 125 -4.21 1.51 14.17
C GLY A 125 -3.33 1.49 12.92
N ALA A 126 -3.70 0.73 11.89
CA ALA A 126 -2.98 0.63 10.63
C ALA A 126 -3.88 0.15 9.47
N CYS A 127 -3.42 0.42 8.24
CA CYS A 127 -3.92 -0.24 7.03
C CYS A 127 -3.29 -1.64 6.86
N ALA A 128 -3.75 -2.41 5.87
CA ALA A 128 -3.23 -3.75 5.59
C ALA A 128 -1.70 -3.79 5.44
N SER A 129 -1.11 -2.89 4.64
CA SER A 129 0.35 -2.83 4.48
C SER A 129 1.06 -2.48 5.79
N GLY A 130 0.48 -1.57 6.58
CA GLY A 130 0.96 -1.20 7.90
C GLY A 130 0.96 -2.36 8.89
N THR A 131 -0.12 -3.12 8.91
CA THR A 131 -0.25 -4.32 9.74
C THR A 131 0.81 -5.36 9.36
N LEU A 132 0.99 -5.64 8.07
CA LEU A 132 1.92 -6.67 7.60
C LEU A 132 3.38 -6.36 7.96
N TYR A 133 3.89 -5.15 7.69
CA TYR A 133 5.29 -4.85 8.01
C TYR A 133 5.52 -4.71 9.52
N THR A 134 4.53 -4.22 10.27
CA THR A 134 4.65 -4.06 11.73
C THR A 134 4.63 -5.42 12.45
N VAL A 135 3.82 -6.37 11.96
CA VAL A 135 3.87 -7.78 12.40
C VAL A 135 5.20 -8.41 12.00
N GLY A 136 5.66 -8.20 10.76
CA GLY A 136 6.97 -8.68 10.30
C GLY A 136 8.15 -8.13 11.11
N GLY A 137 8.00 -6.92 11.66
CA GLY A 137 8.95 -6.30 12.60
C GLY A 137 8.86 -6.80 14.05
N GLY A 138 7.98 -7.76 14.36
CA GLY A 138 7.87 -8.40 15.67
C GLY A 138 6.79 -7.84 16.61
N SER A 139 5.84 -7.02 16.12
CA SER A 139 4.77 -6.50 16.97
C SER A 139 3.68 -7.54 17.25
N ALA A 140 3.68 -8.10 18.46
CA ALA A 140 2.62 -9.00 18.92
C ALA A 140 1.23 -8.32 18.95
N ARG A 141 1.18 -7.01 19.23
CA ARG A 141 -0.09 -6.24 19.24
C ARG A 141 -0.76 -6.25 17.85
N MET A 142 0.03 -6.06 16.80
CA MET A 142 -0.49 -6.03 15.43
C MET A 142 -0.87 -7.41 14.90
N LEU A 143 -0.42 -8.49 15.55
CA LEU A 143 -0.79 -9.85 15.19
C LEU A 143 -2.30 -10.08 15.43
N ILE A 144 -2.85 -9.49 16.49
CA ILE A 144 -4.29 -9.52 16.76
C ILE A 144 -5.04 -8.83 15.61
N THR A 145 -4.62 -7.61 15.23
CA THR A 145 -5.20 -6.88 14.08
C THR A 145 -5.13 -7.72 12.81
N LEU A 146 -4.02 -8.42 12.57
CA LEU A 146 -3.84 -9.27 11.39
C LEU A 146 -4.81 -10.45 11.37
N VAL A 147 -5.01 -11.14 12.49
CA VAL A 147 -5.93 -12.29 12.59
C VAL A 147 -7.37 -11.85 12.32
N PHE A 148 -7.82 -10.76 12.95
CA PHE A 148 -9.17 -10.24 12.68
C PHE A 148 -9.32 -9.68 11.26
N PHE A 149 -8.26 -9.08 10.70
CA PHE A 149 -8.24 -8.65 9.31
C PHE A 149 -8.38 -9.82 8.34
N MET A 150 -7.69 -10.94 8.60
CA MET A 150 -7.84 -12.18 7.83
C MET A 150 -9.27 -12.71 7.95
N GLY A 151 -9.79 -12.90 9.16
CA GLY A 151 -11.16 -13.38 9.39
C GLY A 151 -12.22 -12.52 8.70
N GLY A 152 -12.12 -11.20 8.85
CA GLY A 152 -13.01 -10.24 8.17
C GLY A 152 -12.89 -10.29 6.65
N SER A 153 -11.68 -10.45 6.10
CA SER A 153 -11.46 -10.57 4.65
C SER A 153 -12.06 -11.85 4.08
N LEU A 154 -11.99 -12.97 4.81
CA LEU A 154 -12.66 -14.22 4.41
C LEU A 154 -14.19 -14.06 4.40
N ILE A 155 -14.76 -13.46 5.45
CA ILE A 155 -16.20 -13.21 5.53
C ILE A 155 -16.65 -12.27 4.40
N GLY A 156 -15.91 -11.18 4.16
CA GLY A 156 -16.19 -10.25 3.07
C GLY A 156 -16.13 -10.91 1.69
N SER A 157 -15.16 -11.81 1.48
CA SER A 157 -15.04 -12.58 0.24
C SER A 157 -16.22 -13.53 0.03
N ALA A 158 -16.70 -14.19 1.09
CA ALA A 158 -17.87 -15.06 1.03
C ALA A 158 -19.17 -14.29 0.71
N GLN A 159 -19.28 -13.04 1.17
CA GLN A 159 -20.45 -12.18 0.94
C GLN A 159 -20.37 -11.38 -0.36
N LEU A 160 -19.27 -11.47 -1.11
CA LEU A 160 -19.02 -10.67 -2.31
C LEU A 160 -20.16 -10.76 -3.36
N PRO A 161 -20.75 -11.94 -3.65
CA PRO A 161 -21.85 -12.02 -4.62
C PRO A 161 -23.07 -11.17 -4.23
N TRP A 162 -23.40 -11.15 -2.93
CA TRP A 162 -24.50 -10.35 -2.40
C TRP A 162 -24.22 -8.84 -2.50
N TRP A 163 -22.97 -8.44 -2.25
CA TRP A 163 -22.54 -7.05 -2.39
C TRP A 163 -22.57 -6.56 -3.84
N LEU A 164 -22.18 -7.42 -4.79
CA LEU A 164 -22.19 -7.09 -6.23
C LEU A 164 -23.60 -7.06 -6.83
N ALA A 165 -24.56 -7.78 -6.24
CA ALA A 165 -25.97 -7.76 -6.66
C ALA A 165 -26.72 -6.47 -6.26
N ARG A 166 -26.11 -5.61 -5.42
CA ARG A 166 -26.69 -4.31 -5.05
C ARG A 166 -26.62 -3.32 -6.21
N PRO A 167 -27.44 -2.25 -6.19
CA PRO A 167 -27.37 -1.19 -7.19
C PRO A 167 -25.95 -0.66 -7.34
N SER A 168 -25.47 -0.65 -8.58
CA SER A 168 -24.17 -0.14 -8.96
C SER A 168 -24.28 0.70 -10.22
N LEU A 169 -23.37 1.64 -10.38
CA LEU A 169 -23.22 2.49 -11.57
C LEU A 169 -22.48 1.75 -12.71
N GLY A 170 -22.26 0.44 -12.55
CA GLY A 170 -21.45 -0.37 -13.46
C GLY A 170 -19.94 -0.16 -13.28
N ALA A 171 -19.18 -0.92 -14.07
CA ALA A 171 -17.74 -0.75 -14.19
C ALA A 171 -17.46 0.44 -15.11
N ILE A 172 -16.94 1.53 -14.55
CA ILE A 172 -16.58 2.72 -15.31
C ILE A 172 -15.06 2.76 -15.38
N SER A 173 -14.50 2.59 -16.58
CA SER A 173 -13.07 2.70 -16.81
C SER A 173 -12.73 4.05 -17.44
N LEU A 174 -11.81 4.79 -16.82
CA LEU A 174 -11.33 6.07 -17.35
C LEU A 174 -10.55 5.89 -18.67
N SER A 175 -9.87 4.75 -18.85
CA SER A 175 -9.16 4.44 -20.09
C SER A 175 -10.12 4.33 -21.27
N ASP A 176 -11.31 3.76 -21.05
CA ASP A 176 -12.29 3.51 -22.10
C ASP A 176 -13.00 4.81 -22.51
N LEU A 177 -13.13 5.76 -21.56
CA LEU A 177 -13.79 7.05 -21.76
C LEU A 177 -12.88 8.11 -22.39
N PHE A 178 -11.62 8.20 -21.95
CA PHE A 178 -10.71 9.30 -22.32
C PHE A 178 -9.44 8.84 -23.05
N GLY A 179 -9.30 7.54 -23.30
CA GLY A 179 -8.07 6.94 -23.78
C GLY A 179 -6.95 6.96 -22.73
N LEU A 180 -5.86 6.24 -23.02
CA LEU A 180 -4.67 6.20 -22.18
C LEU A 180 -4.12 7.60 -21.78
N PRO A 181 -3.91 8.56 -22.71
CA PRO A 181 -3.35 9.85 -22.34
C PRO A 181 -4.29 10.68 -21.46
N GLY A 182 -5.60 10.61 -21.70
CA GLY A 182 -6.59 11.33 -20.89
C GLY A 182 -6.73 10.73 -19.49
N ALA A 183 -6.76 9.40 -19.37
CA ALA A 183 -6.79 8.71 -18.09
C ALA A 183 -5.53 9.00 -17.25
N LEU A 184 -4.35 8.96 -17.88
CA LEU A 184 -3.08 9.31 -17.22
C LEU A 184 -3.06 10.78 -16.78
N ALA A 185 -3.45 11.71 -17.64
CA ALA A 185 -3.47 13.14 -17.32
C ALA A 185 -4.40 13.43 -16.13
N LEU A 186 -5.59 12.83 -16.11
CA LEU A 186 -6.55 13.00 -15.02
C LEU A 186 -6.03 12.39 -13.71
N GLN A 187 -5.50 11.18 -13.75
CA GLN A 187 -4.94 10.50 -12.58
C GLN A 187 -3.76 11.28 -11.99
N LEU A 188 -2.78 11.65 -12.83
CA LEU A 188 -1.61 12.41 -12.41
C LEU A 188 -1.99 13.82 -11.94
N GLY A 189 -2.96 14.46 -12.58
CA GLY A 189 -3.50 15.75 -12.16
C GLY A 189 -4.11 15.69 -10.77
N LEU A 190 -4.92 14.67 -10.47
CA LEU A 190 -5.51 14.47 -9.14
C LEU A 190 -4.46 14.20 -8.07
N LEU A 191 -3.50 13.30 -8.35
CA LEU A 191 -2.40 13.00 -7.42
C LEU A 191 -1.52 14.24 -7.16
N ALA A 192 -1.23 15.02 -8.21
CA ALA A 192 -0.50 16.28 -8.10
C ALA A 192 -1.28 17.31 -7.28
N ALA A 193 -2.60 17.43 -7.49
CA ALA A 193 -3.45 18.33 -6.71
C ALA A 193 -3.42 17.98 -5.21
N ILE A 194 -3.52 16.69 -4.85
CA ILE A 194 -3.43 16.25 -3.45
C ILE A 194 -2.03 16.54 -2.89
N ALA A 195 -0.96 16.27 -3.64
CA ALA A 195 0.40 16.56 -3.21
C ALA A 195 0.62 18.07 -2.99
N LEU A 196 0.17 18.92 -3.92
CA LEU A 196 0.26 20.39 -3.81
C LEU A 196 -0.58 20.92 -2.65
N TYR A 197 -1.79 20.39 -2.46
CA TYR A 197 -2.62 20.70 -1.30
C TYR A 197 -1.91 20.36 0.00
N SER A 198 -1.22 19.22 0.07
CA SER A 198 -0.44 18.85 1.26
C SER A 198 0.69 19.85 1.55
N ILE A 199 1.37 20.34 0.51
CA ILE A 199 2.45 21.33 0.64
C ILE A 199 1.88 22.67 1.10
N ALA A 200 0.79 23.13 0.49
CA ALA A 200 0.14 24.37 0.85
C ALA A 200 -0.38 24.35 2.30
N ALA A 201 -0.97 23.24 2.73
CA ALA A 201 -1.43 23.07 4.11
C ALA A 201 -0.27 23.02 5.12
N GLU A 202 0.85 22.36 4.78
CA GLU A 202 2.04 22.29 5.63
C GLU A 202 2.71 23.68 5.76
N ARG A 203 2.88 24.42 4.65
CA ARG A 203 3.45 25.79 4.66
C ARG A 203 2.63 26.80 5.47
N ARG A 204 1.32 26.61 5.56
CA ARG A 204 0.45 27.51 6.35
C ARG A 204 0.60 27.31 7.86
N ARG A 205 1.09 26.15 8.29
CA ARG A 205 1.18 25.75 9.71
C ARG A 205 2.60 25.64 10.21
N HIS A 206 3.56 25.38 9.33
CA HIS A 206 4.97 25.17 9.65
C HIS A 206 5.84 26.06 8.74
N ASP A 207 6.87 26.67 9.31
CA ASP A 207 7.81 27.55 8.58
C ASP A 207 8.68 26.78 7.56
N GLN A 208 8.81 25.47 7.72
CA GLN A 208 9.57 24.60 6.83
C GLN A 208 8.76 23.39 6.38
N VAL A 209 8.80 23.10 5.08
CA VAL A 209 8.20 21.89 4.51
C VAL A 209 9.21 20.76 4.59
N LEU A 210 8.81 19.64 5.19
CA LEU A 210 9.68 18.47 5.27
C LEU A 210 9.96 17.92 3.87
N SER A 211 11.24 17.79 3.53
CA SER A 211 11.64 17.18 2.27
C SER A 211 11.25 15.70 2.24
N MET A 212 10.84 15.23 1.06
CA MET A 212 10.46 13.84 0.86
C MET A 212 11.66 12.89 0.91
N PHE A 213 12.83 13.35 0.46
CA PHE A 213 14.06 12.57 0.35
C PHE A 213 15.08 12.87 1.47
N GLY A 214 14.67 13.58 2.52
CA GLY A 214 15.56 14.00 3.60
C GLY A 214 15.74 12.94 4.68
N THR A 215 17.00 12.58 4.96
CA THR A 215 17.41 11.83 6.15
C THR A 215 17.39 12.75 7.38
N HIS A 216 16.22 12.93 8.00
CA HIS A 216 16.14 13.51 9.36
C HIS A 216 15.49 12.51 10.31
N LEU A 217 16.33 11.60 10.81
CA LEU A 217 16.07 10.72 11.96
C LEU A 217 16.53 11.35 13.30
N SER A 218 16.86 12.65 13.35
CA SER A 218 17.54 13.23 14.52
C SER A 218 16.72 14.19 15.39
N SER A 219 15.42 14.39 15.16
CA SER A 219 14.66 15.37 15.96
C SER A 219 13.18 15.05 16.22
N MET A 220 12.76 13.78 16.12
CA MET A 220 11.52 13.39 16.80
C MET A 220 11.84 13.18 18.28
N PRO A 221 11.33 14.02 19.22
CA PRO A 221 11.32 13.63 20.61
C PRO A 221 10.51 12.34 20.72
N LEU A 222 11.11 11.33 21.35
CA LEU A 222 10.40 10.10 21.71
C LEU A 222 9.12 10.49 22.45
N PRO A 223 7.95 9.94 22.10
CA PRO A 223 6.79 10.06 22.98
C PRO A 223 7.20 9.45 24.32
N GLU A 224 7.25 10.29 25.33
CA GLU A 224 7.27 9.84 26.71
C GLU A 224 6.08 8.90 26.90
N ARG A 225 6.41 7.64 27.19
CA ARG A 225 5.60 6.62 27.86
C ARG A 225 4.09 6.91 27.93
N LEU A 226 3.31 6.11 27.21
CA LEU A 226 2.07 5.50 27.71
C LEU A 226 1.91 4.11 27.07
#